data_AF-A0A672IT31-F1
#
_entry.id   AF-A0A672IT31-F1
#
_cell.length_a   1.000
_cell.length_b   1.000
_cell.length_c   1.000
_cell.angle_alpha   90.00
_cell.angle_beta   90.00
_cell.angle_gamma   90.00
#
_symmetry.space_group_name_H-M   'P 1'
#
loop_
_entity.id
_entity.type
_entity.pdbx_description
1 polymer ?
#
loop_
_entity_poly.entity_id
_entity_poly.type
_entity_poly.pdbx_seq_one_letter_code
_entity_poly.pdbx_strand_id
1 'polypeptide(L)'
;VLPVAGQVRDRVAKMEESKDTTQNEAANNVISSQMSAGKPSEKTEPRFNRLKLFDKVIQKSMNKFIDFNRFASMFRPLYKENPQRMERIHEQFIEDLQKSIQEDISKLIEEGRLELKLNELDKLESAAKSNPSPAWRPTGVPEKDFCSFLVPYYQKQEAYMLLKLKKIKAENAALAQKVQAGRDSITQTEHSISAAVDEWKVRGKASVTEFETLAASLQPADVFDV
;
A
#
# COMPACT_ATOMS: atom_id res chain seq x y z
N VAL A 1 0.25 12.65 -47.65
CA VAL A 1 -1.17 12.26 -47.60
C VAL A 1 -1.41 11.55 -46.27
N LEU A 2 -1.99 12.24 -45.29
CA LEU A 2 -2.62 11.67 -44.07
C LEU A 2 -4.10 11.29 -44.42
N PRO A 3 -4.97 10.84 -43.50
CA PRO A 3 -5.14 9.47 -42.97
C PRO A 3 -6.64 9.03 -42.94
N VAL A 4 -6.98 7.78 -42.59
CA VAL A 4 -8.36 7.34 -42.20
C VAL A 4 -8.21 6.16 -41.21
N ALA A 5 -8.43 6.31 -39.88
CA ALA A 5 -9.71 6.20 -39.11
C ALA A 5 -10.43 4.84 -39.31
N GLY A 6 -10.98 4.12 -38.33
CA GLY A 6 -11.21 4.25 -36.90
C GLY A 6 -11.64 2.86 -36.36
N GLN A 7 -11.53 2.61 -35.05
CA GLN A 7 -12.68 2.57 -34.14
C GLN A 7 -13.29 1.17 -33.92
N VAL A 8 -12.85 0.49 -32.85
CA VAL A 8 -13.71 -0.41 -32.05
C VAL A 8 -13.33 -0.25 -30.57
N ARG A 9 -14.10 0.56 -29.86
CA ARG A 9 -14.33 0.46 -28.41
C ARG A 9 -15.75 -0.06 -28.21
N ASP A 10 -15.96 -0.67 -27.05
CA ASP A 10 -17.23 -0.93 -26.36
C ASP A 10 -17.87 -2.32 -26.51
N ARG A 11 -18.41 -2.77 -25.36
CA ARG A 11 -19.02 -4.07 -25.00
C ARG A 11 -17.98 -5.04 -24.42
N VAL A 12 -17.92 -5.33 -23.12
CA VAL A 12 -19.00 -5.69 -22.22
C VAL A 12 -18.66 -5.28 -20.78
N ALA A 13 -19.42 -4.33 -20.23
CA ALA A 13 -19.58 -4.10 -18.81
C ALA A 13 -21.09 -4.05 -18.53
N LYS A 14 -21.66 -5.13 -17.97
CA LYS A 14 -22.90 -5.14 -17.16
C LYS A 14 -23.26 -6.56 -16.73
N MET A 15 -23.21 -6.84 -15.42
CA MET A 15 -24.17 -7.64 -14.65
C MET A 15 -23.60 -7.70 -13.21
N GLU A 16 -23.86 -6.69 -12.41
CA GLU A 16 -24.94 -6.61 -11.40
C GLU A 16 -24.47 -7.00 -9.99
N GLU A 17 -24.80 -6.08 -9.10
CA GLU A 17 -24.54 -5.98 -7.68
C GLU A 17 -25.90 -6.16 -6.99
N SER A 18 -26.02 -7.05 -5.98
CA SER A 18 -26.72 -6.76 -4.71
C SER A 18 -27.14 -7.99 -3.90
N LYS A 19 -26.81 -7.88 -2.60
CA LYS A 19 -27.63 -8.13 -1.39
C LYS A 19 -27.58 -9.45 -0.59
N ASP A 20 -27.15 -9.21 0.66
CA ASP A 20 -27.74 -9.58 1.97
C ASP A 20 -27.42 -10.93 2.67
N THR A 21 -26.51 -10.83 3.64
CA THR A 21 -26.73 -10.83 5.11
C THR A 21 -27.53 -11.99 5.79
N THR A 22 -26.74 -12.83 6.49
CA THR A 22 -26.91 -13.44 7.85
C THR A 22 -27.65 -14.77 8.16
N GLN A 23 -26.98 -15.49 9.09
CA GLN A 23 -27.44 -16.41 10.17
C GLN A 23 -27.75 -17.87 9.76
N ASN A 24 -27.44 -18.93 10.51
CA ASN A 24 -26.81 -19.16 11.83
C ASN A 24 -26.52 -20.69 11.97
N GLU A 25 -25.97 -21.09 13.13
CA GLU A 25 -25.82 -22.45 13.71
C GLU A 25 -24.46 -23.13 13.51
N ALA A 26 -23.91 -23.91 14.43
CA ALA A 26 -23.94 -23.97 15.90
C ALA A 26 -22.90 -25.06 16.23
N ALA A 27 -21.93 -24.79 17.10
CA ALA A 27 -21.22 -25.84 17.84
C ALA A 27 -20.47 -25.21 19.02
N ASN A 28 -21.18 -25.12 20.14
CA ASN A 28 -20.56 -25.01 21.45
C ASN A 28 -19.69 -26.24 21.71
N ASN A 29 -18.43 -26.04 22.08
CA ASN A 29 -17.80 -26.98 23.00
C ASN A 29 -16.94 -26.23 24.02
N VAL A 30 -17.40 -26.34 25.27
CA VAL A 30 -16.81 -25.77 26.47
C VAL A 30 -15.72 -26.73 26.92
N ILE A 31 -14.47 -26.26 27.00
CA ILE A 31 -13.47 -26.87 27.89
C ILE A 31 -12.90 -25.76 28.77
N SER A 32 -13.33 -25.83 30.02
CA SER A 32 -12.81 -25.09 31.16
C SER A 32 -11.37 -25.51 31.43
N SER A 33 -10.48 -24.53 31.55
CA SER A 33 -9.24 -24.62 32.34
C SER A 33 -8.80 -23.21 32.70
N GLN A 34 -9.20 -22.78 33.90
CA GLN A 34 -8.51 -21.71 34.63
C GLN A 34 -7.09 -22.18 34.93
N MET A 35 -6.08 -21.35 34.69
CA MET A 35 -5.09 -20.89 35.68
C MET A 35 -4.08 -19.93 35.03
N SER A 36 -3.61 -19.02 35.88
CA SER A 36 -2.46 -18.12 35.73
C SER A 36 -2.77 -16.69 35.30
N ALA A 37 -2.69 -15.83 36.32
CA ALA A 37 -2.88 -14.41 36.32
C ALA A 37 -1.92 -13.69 35.36
N GLY A 38 -2.46 -13.22 34.23
CA GLY A 38 -1.88 -12.14 33.45
C GLY A 38 -2.68 -10.87 33.68
N LYS A 39 -2.23 -10.03 34.61
CA LYS A 39 -2.75 -8.69 34.88
C LYS A 39 -2.93 -7.96 33.52
N PRO A 40 -4.11 -7.39 33.19
CA PRO A 40 -4.23 -6.60 31.97
C PRO A 40 -3.24 -5.45 32.11
N SER A 41 -2.33 -5.37 31.14
CA SER A 41 -1.34 -4.31 30.98
C SER A 41 -1.97 -2.98 31.39
N GLU A 42 -1.47 -2.46 32.50
CA GLU A 42 -1.79 -1.16 33.06
C GLU A 42 -1.79 -0.17 31.90
N LYS A 43 -2.98 0.32 31.53
CA LYS A 43 -3.11 1.48 30.66
C LYS A 43 -2.38 2.57 31.41
N THR A 44 -1.10 2.75 31.08
CA THR A 44 -0.27 3.76 31.67
C THR A 44 -0.87 5.06 31.20
N GLU A 45 -1.78 5.61 32.01
CA GLU A 45 -2.32 6.93 31.75
C GLU A 45 -1.13 7.86 31.51
N PRO A 46 -1.20 8.73 30.48
CA PRO A 46 -0.14 9.69 30.27
C PRO A 46 0.08 10.44 31.58
N ARG A 47 1.31 10.33 32.10
CA ARG A 47 1.73 10.82 33.43
C ARG A 47 1.30 12.28 33.68
N PHE A 48 1.13 13.05 32.59
CA PHE A 48 0.55 14.38 32.55
C PHE A 48 -0.23 14.57 31.25
N ASN A 49 -1.48 15.03 31.33
CA ASN A 49 -2.21 15.52 30.17
C ASN A 49 -1.72 16.95 29.88
N ARG A 50 -1.19 17.19 28.67
CA ARG A 50 -0.59 18.48 28.31
C ARG A 50 -1.58 19.64 28.35
N LEU A 51 -2.85 19.39 28.01
CA LEU A 51 -3.91 20.39 28.09
C LEU A 51 -4.20 20.78 29.54
N LYS A 52 -4.32 19.82 30.46
CA LYS A 52 -4.48 20.11 31.91
C LYS A 52 -3.31 20.91 32.47
N LEU A 53 -2.09 20.66 31.99
CA LEU A 53 -0.92 21.44 32.37
C LEU A 53 -1.02 22.87 31.84
N PHE A 54 -1.41 23.03 30.58
CA PHE A 54 -1.65 24.33 29.96
C PHE A 54 -2.68 25.14 30.77
N ASP A 55 -3.86 24.57 31.06
CA ASP A 55 -4.92 25.23 31.84
C ASP A 55 -4.41 25.67 33.21
N LYS A 56 -3.65 24.79 33.89
CA LYS A 56 -3.06 25.09 35.19
C LYS A 56 -2.06 26.24 35.14
N VAL A 57 -1.24 26.31 34.08
CA VAL A 57 -0.27 27.40 33.88
C VAL A 57 -0.99 28.72 33.62
N ILE A 58 -2.03 28.72 32.77
CA ILE A 58 -2.85 29.90 32.49
C ILE A 58 -3.51 30.41 33.77
N GLN A 59 -4.22 29.56 34.51
CA GLN A 59 -4.89 29.94 35.75
C GLN A 59 -3.90 30.48 36.80
N LYS A 60 -2.75 29.82 36.96
CA LYS A 60 -1.71 30.29 37.89
C LYS A 60 -1.11 31.62 37.46
N SER A 61 -0.97 31.86 36.16
CA SER A 61 -0.47 33.14 35.65
C SER A 61 -1.47 34.27 35.91
N MET A 62 -2.77 34.06 35.65
CA MET A 62 -3.81 35.06 35.90
C MET A 62 -3.86 35.48 37.37
N ASN A 63 -3.84 34.51 38.28
CA ASN A 63 -3.83 34.78 39.72
C ASN A 63 -2.57 35.51 40.20
N LYS A 64 -1.44 35.34 39.50
CA LYS A 64 -0.17 35.98 39.88
C LYS A 64 -0.04 37.40 39.34
N PHE A 65 -0.55 37.67 38.13
CA PHE A 65 -0.36 38.96 37.47
C PHE A 65 -1.43 39.99 37.84
N ILE A 66 -2.58 39.55 38.34
CA ILE A 66 -3.71 40.41 38.72
C ILE A 66 -3.73 40.53 40.26
N ASP A 67 -2.83 41.34 40.81
CA ASP A 67 -2.69 41.58 42.26
C ASP A 67 -3.32 42.92 42.69
N PHE A 68 -4.31 42.83 43.58
CA PHE A 68 -5.02 43.94 44.20
C PHE A 68 -4.09 44.96 44.87
N ASN A 69 -3.07 44.50 45.59
CA ASN A 69 -2.24 45.37 46.42
C ASN A 69 -1.44 46.36 45.57
N ARG A 70 -1.04 45.92 44.38
CA ARG A 70 -0.29 46.73 43.44
C ARG A 70 -1.16 47.86 42.89
N PHE A 71 -2.41 47.57 42.54
CA PHE A 71 -3.36 48.58 42.07
C PHE A 71 -3.68 49.62 43.16
N ALA A 72 -4.03 49.17 44.36
CA ALA A 72 -4.36 50.08 45.47
C ALA A 72 -3.19 51.00 45.86
N SER A 73 -1.96 50.47 45.80
CA SER A 73 -0.75 51.25 46.15
C SER A 73 -0.46 52.41 45.20
N MET A 74 -0.82 52.27 43.90
CA MET A 74 -0.58 53.25 42.84
C MET A 74 -1.62 54.37 42.83
N PHE A 75 -2.87 54.07 43.23
CA PHE A 75 -3.97 55.04 43.26
C PHE A 75 -4.32 55.51 44.68
N ARG A 76 -3.36 55.45 45.62
CA ARG A 76 -3.53 55.80 47.03
C ARG A 76 -4.28 57.12 47.30
N PRO A 77 -4.01 58.24 46.61
CA PRO A 77 -4.76 59.48 46.84
C PRO A 77 -6.26 59.33 46.57
N LEU A 78 -6.64 58.61 45.51
CA LEU A 78 -8.04 58.44 45.12
C LEU A 78 -8.78 57.46 46.03
N TYR A 79 -8.07 56.45 46.56
CA TYR A 79 -8.61 55.53 47.57
C TYR A 79 -8.91 56.24 48.90
N LYS A 80 -8.18 57.30 49.26
CA LYS A 80 -8.46 58.09 50.46
C LYS A 80 -9.71 58.96 50.33
N GLU A 81 -9.94 59.52 49.13
CA GLU A 81 -11.08 60.40 48.86
C GLU A 81 -12.39 59.63 48.72
N ASN A 82 -12.38 58.45 48.09
CA ASN A 82 -13.60 57.68 47.86
C ASN A 82 -13.36 56.16 47.77
N PRO A 83 -13.17 55.47 48.92
CA PRO A 83 -12.80 54.06 48.95
C PRO A 83 -13.81 53.17 48.22
N GLN A 84 -15.10 53.33 48.52
CA GLN A 84 -16.16 52.49 47.97
C GLN A 84 -16.34 52.62 46.45
N ARG A 85 -16.04 53.79 45.88
CA ARG A 85 -16.12 53.99 44.43
C ARG A 85 -14.90 53.39 43.74
N MET A 86 -13.73 53.52 44.37
CA MET A 86 -12.49 53.00 43.84
C MET A 86 -12.43 51.46 43.89
N GLU A 87 -12.94 50.85 44.97
CA GLU A 87 -13.11 49.38 45.07
C GLU A 87 -13.97 48.84 43.92
N ARG A 88 -15.13 49.45 43.66
CA ARG A 88 -15.99 49.07 42.53
C ARG A 88 -15.31 49.20 41.16
N ILE A 89 -14.54 50.27 40.94
CA ILE A 89 -13.79 50.46 39.69
C ILE A 89 -12.72 49.37 39.53
N HIS A 90 -12.04 49.02 40.62
CA HIS A 90 -11.01 48.00 40.62
C HIS A 90 -11.58 46.60 40.36
N GLU A 91 -12.69 46.25 41.02
CA GLU A 91 -13.42 45.00 40.79
C GLU A 91 -13.82 44.88 39.31
N GLN A 92 -14.45 45.92 38.76
CA GLN A 92 -14.84 45.95 37.35
C GLN A 92 -13.63 45.79 36.41
N PHE A 93 -12.53 46.50 36.70
CA PHE A 93 -11.31 46.41 35.89
C PHE A 93 -10.71 45.00 35.91
N ILE A 94 -10.67 44.35 37.07
CA ILE A 94 -10.17 42.97 37.19
C ILE A 94 -11.07 42.02 36.41
N GLU A 95 -12.39 42.11 36.59
CA GLU A 95 -13.34 41.24 35.91
C GLU A 95 -13.25 41.38 34.39
N ASP A 96 -13.24 42.61 33.89
CA ASP A 96 -13.15 42.88 32.45
C ASP A 96 -11.81 42.40 31.87
N LEU A 97 -10.70 42.64 32.57
CA LEU A 97 -9.38 42.17 32.15
C LEU A 97 -9.30 40.64 32.16
N GLN A 98 -9.80 40.00 33.21
CA GLN A 98 -9.81 38.54 33.32
C GLN A 98 -10.63 37.91 32.20
N LYS A 99 -11.82 38.44 31.98
CA LYS A 99 -12.74 38.00 30.93
C LYS A 99 -12.11 38.18 29.55
N SER A 100 -11.55 39.35 29.25
CA SER A 100 -10.90 39.63 27.96
C SER A 100 -9.73 38.68 27.70
N ILE A 101 -8.85 38.45 28.69
CA ILE A 101 -7.73 37.52 28.54
C ILE A 101 -8.25 36.07 28.34
N GLN A 102 -9.26 35.67 29.10
CA GLN A 102 -9.82 34.33 29.00
C GLN A 102 -10.52 34.09 27.65
N GLU A 103 -11.23 35.09 27.13
CA GLU A 103 -11.83 35.07 25.80
C GLU A 103 -10.76 34.95 24.71
N ASP A 104 -9.70 35.75 24.79
CA ASP A 104 -8.59 35.71 23.83
C ASP A 104 -7.86 34.36 23.85
N ILE A 105 -7.61 33.81 25.03
CA ILE A 105 -6.99 32.48 25.19
C ILE A 105 -7.92 31.40 24.63
N SER A 106 -9.21 31.47 24.91
CA SER A 106 -10.20 30.50 24.40
C SER A 106 -10.25 30.54 22.87
N LYS A 107 -10.27 31.74 22.30
CA LYS A 107 -10.19 31.95 20.85
C LYS A 107 -8.91 31.38 20.25
N LEU A 108 -7.76 31.58 20.89
CA LEU A 108 -6.47 31.03 20.46
C LEU A 108 -6.46 29.49 20.52
N ILE A 109 -7.07 28.89 21.54
CA ILE A 109 -7.21 27.43 21.67
C ILE A 109 -8.06 26.89 20.52
N GLU A 110 -9.20 27.53 20.23
CA GLU A 110 -10.13 27.13 19.17
C GLU A 110 -9.51 27.29 17.77
N GLU A 111 -8.96 28.47 17.46
CA GLU A 111 -8.29 28.76 16.17
C GLU A 111 -7.10 27.82 15.95
N GLY A 112 -6.30 27.61 17.00
CA GLY A 112 -5.13 26.74 16.96
C GLY A 112 -5.47 25.25 16.94
N ARG A 113 -6.74 24.89 17.22
CA ARG A 113 -7.19 23.52 17.52
C ARG A 113 -6.28 22.84 18.53
N LEU A 114 -5.93 23.56 19.59
CA LEU A 114 -4.85 23.18 20.49
C LEU A 114 -5.18 21.89 21.26
N GLU A 115 -6.44 21.70 21.65
CA GLU A 115 -6.90 20.47 22.33
C GLU A 115 -6.61 19.22 21.50
N LEU A 116 -6.96 19.24 20.21
CA LEU A 116 -6.72 18.12 19.30
C LEU A 116 -5.22 17.82 19.17
N LYS A 117 -4.40 18.85 18.93
CA LYS A 117 -2.95 18.71 18.76
C LYS A 117 -2.26 18.20 20.02
N LEU A 118 -2.60 18.72 21.20
CA LEU A 118 -2.00 18.29 22.46
C LEU A 118 -2.41 16.85 22.81
N ASN A 119 -3.68 16.49 22.57
CA ASN A 119 -4.15 15.13 22.76
C ASN A 119 -3.50 14.14 21.77
N GLU A 120 -3.32 14.53 20.51
CA GLU A 120 -2.57 13.74 19.53
C GLU A 120 -1.11 13.57 19.93
N LEU A 121 -0.46 14.62 20.45
CA LEU A 121 0.91 14.54 20.92
C LEU A 121 1.05 13.59 22.12
N ASP A 122 0.10 13.60 23.06
CA ASP A 122 0.03 12.64 24.17
C ASP A 122 -0.08 11.20 23.66
N LYS A 123 -0.90 10.96 22.63
CA LYS A 123 -1.04 9.64 21.98
C LYS A 123 0.27 9.22 21.30
N LEU A 124 0.88 10.11 20.50
CA LEU A 124 2.13 9.83 19.79
C LEU A 124 3.27 9.51 20.75
N GLU A 125 3.40 10.25 21.84
CA GLU A 125 4.39 9.96 22.88
C GLU A 125 4.12 8.58 23.50
N SER A 126 2.87 8.28 23.87
CA SER A 126 2.54 6.97 24.45
C SER A 126 2.85 5.80 23.51
N ALA A 127 2.61 5.97 22.21
CA ALA A 127 2.92 4.96 21.19
C ALA A 127 4.43 4.79 20.97
N ALA A 128 5.20 5.87 21.10
CA ALA A 128 6.65 5.87 20.91
C ALA A 128 7.44 5.36 22.12
N LYS A 129 6.86 5.31 23.33
CA LYS A 129 7.55 4.87 24.57
C LYS A 129 8.19 3.49 24.47
N SER A 130 7.66 2.61 23.63
CA SER A 130 8.19 1.25 23.42
C SER A 130 9.41 1.19 22.50
N ASN A 131 9.72 2.27 21.78
CA ASN A 131 10.82 2.31 20.84
C ASN A 131 11.97 3.17 21.42
N PRO A 132 13.11 2.55 21.83
CA PRO A 132 14.24 3.28 22.39
C PRO A 132 15.08 3.99 21.33
N SER A 133 14.82 3.76 20.04
CA SER A 133 15.59 4.38 18.97
C SER A 133 15.26 5.88 18.81
N PRO A 134 16.25 6.71 18.45
CA PRO A 134 16.00 8.10 18.14
C PRO A 134 14.96 8.23 17.03
N ALA A 135 13.93 9.05 17.26
CA ALA A 135 12.93 9.33 16.25
C ALA A 135 13.57 10.02 15.03
N TRP A 136 13.11 9.67 13.83
CA TRP A 136 13.57 10.28 12.58
C TRP A 136 13.40 11.81 12.62
N ARG A 137 14.37 12.51 12.02
CA ARG A 137 14.36 13.96 11.83
C ARG A 137 14.77 14.25 10.39
N PRO A 138 14.14 15.24 9.73
CA PRO A 138 14.58 15.69 8.43
C PRO A 138 16.05 16.06 8.47
N THR A 139 16.80 15.58 7.49
CA THR A 139 18.23 15.88 7.35
C THR A 139 18.47 17.28 6.81
N GLY A 140 17.43 17.91 6.25
CA GLY A 140 17.51 19.20 5.57
C GLY A 140 17.90 19.08 4.09
N VAL A 141 18.10 17.86 3.61
CA VAL A 141 18.30 17.54 2.20
C VAL A 141 17.02 16.90 1.67
N PRO A 142 16.21 17.63 0.87
CA PRO A 142 14.90 17.17 0.44
C PRO A 142 14.95 15.79 -0.22
N GLU A 143 15.91 15.55 -1.12
CA GLU A 143 16.04 14.30 -1.86
C GLU A 143 16.15 13.10 -0.92
N LYS A 144 16.96 13.24 0.14
CA LYS A 144 17.17 12.18 1.14
C LYS A 144 15.95 11.99 2.03
N ASP A 145 15.29 13.08 2.40
CA ASP A 145 14.12 13.03 3.27
C ASP A 145 12.92 12.42 2.53
N PHE A 146 12.76 12.72 1.23
CA PHE A 146 11.74 12.14 0.36
C PHE A 146 11.94 10.64 0.10
N CYS A 147 13.17 10.14 0.04
CA CYS A 147 13.43 8.72 -0.15
C CYS A 147 12.72 7.85 0.90
N SER A 148 12.70 8.28 2.17
CA SER A 148 12.03 7.52 3.25
C SER A 148 10.54 7.27 2.98
N PHE A 149 9.88 8.24 2.36
CA PHE A 149 8.47 8.17 1.98
C PHE A 149 8.24 7.35 0.70
N LEU A 150 9.14 7.46 -0.28
CA LEU A 150 8.98 6.80 -1.58
C LEU A 150 9.38 5.32 -1.59
N VAL A 151 10.35 4.92 -0.76
CA VAL A 151 10.89 3.55 -0.72
C VAL A 151 9.79 2.49 -0.56
N PRO A 152 8.81 2.61 0.37
CA PRO A 152 7.74 1.62 0.50
C PRO A 152 6.87 1.47 -0.76
N TYR A 153 6.69 2.54 -1.54
CA TYR A 153 5.93 2.49 -2.79
C TYR A 153 6.70 1.73 -3.87
N TYR A 154 7.98 2.05 -4.05
CA TYR A 154 8.83 1.38 -5.03
C TYR A 154 9.04 -0.10 -4.71
N GLN A 155 9.18 -0.46 -3.43
CA GLN A 155 9.24 -1.87 -3.00
C GLN A 155 7.98 -2.65 -3.39
N LYS A 156 6.79 -2.05 -3.23
CA LYS A 156 5.53 -2.68 -3.68
C LYS A 156 5.49 -2.86 -5.19
N GLN A 157 5.93 -1.84 -5.94
CA GLN A 157 5.97 -1.91 -7.40
C GLN A 157 6.96 -2.97 -7.89
N GLU A 158 8.15 -3.03 -7.30
CA GLU A 158 9.16 -4.04 -7.59
C GLU A 158 8.62 -5.45 -7.34
N ALA A 159 8.03 -5.70 -6.17
CA ALA A 159 7.45 -6.99 -5.82
C ALA A 159 6.36 -7.42 -6.83
N TYR A 160 5.51 -6.49 -7.27
CA TYR A 160 4.49 -6.75 -8.29
C TYR A 160 5.12 -7.11 -9.65
N MET A 161 6.14 -6.36 -10.09
CA MET A 161 6.80 -6.61 -11.37
C MET A 161 7.54 -7.94 -11.38
N LEU A 162 8.20 -8.30 -10.27
CA LEU A 162 8.85 -9.60 -10.11
C LEU A 162 7.86 -10.75 -10.23
N LEU A 163 6.66 -10.61 -9.63
CA LEU A 163 5.60 -11.63 -9.75
C LEU A 163 5.14 -11.79 -11.20
N LYS A 164 4.91 -10.68 -11.91
CA LYS A 164 4.49 -10.70 -13.33
C LYS A 164 5.57 -11.30 -14.23
N LEU A 165 6.83 -10.92 -14.01
CA LEU A 165 7.96 -11.43 -14.76
C LEU A 165 8.13 -12.94 -14.55
N LYS A 166 7.99 -13.44 -13.30
CA LYS A 166 8.02 -14.87 -13.02
C LYS A 166 6.93 -15.63 -13.76
N LYS A 167 5.71 -15.09 -13.80
CA LYS A 167 4.59 -15.66 -14.56
C LYS A 167 4.92 -15.77 -16.06
N ILE A 168 5.35 -14.68 -16.68
CA ILE A 168 5.68 -14.65 -18.11
C ILE A 168 6.83 -15.62 -18.44
N LYS A 169 7.87 -15.66 -17.59
CA LYS A 169 8.99 -16.60 -17.79
C LYS A 169 8.53 -18.07 -17.74
N ALA A 170 7.64 -18.42 -16.82
CA ALA A 170 7.11 -19.78 -16.72
C ALA A 170 6.25 -20.15 -17.95
N GLU A 171 5.38 -19.24 -18.39
CA GLU A 171 4.56 -19.43 -19.58
C GLU A 171 5.43 -19.57 -20.85
N ASN A 172 6.42 -18.70 -21.02
CA ASN A 172 7.35 -18.77 -22.15
C ASN A 172 8.18 -20.06 -22.14
N ALA A 173 8.62 -20.54 -20.97
CA ALA A 173 9.34 -21.81 -20.87
C ALA A 173 8.45 -22.99 -21.29
N ALA A 174 7.19 -23.02 -20.84
CA ALA A 174 6.24 -24.05 -21.23
C ALA A 174 5.92 -24.00 -22.73
N LEU A 175 5.78 -22.81 -23.30
CA LEU A 175 5.57 -22.64 -24.74
C LEU A 175 6.80 -23.06 -25.55
N ALA A 176 8.01 -22.70 -25.11
CA ALA A 176 9.25 -23.11 -25.76
C ALA A 176 9.41 -24.64 -25.79
N GLN A 177 9.06 -25.32 -24.69
CA GLN A 177 9.04 -26.78 -24.65
C GLN A 177 8.06 -27.39 -25.65
N LYS A 178 6.84 -26.84 -25.76
CA LYS A 178 5.85 -27.29 -26.74
C LYS A 178 6.33 -27.10 -28.18
N VAL A 179 6.95 -25.96 -28.48
CA VAL A 179 7.52 -25.69 -29.81
C VAL A 179 8.64 -26.69 -30.13
N GLN A 180 9.52 -26.98 -29.17
CA GLN A 180 10.60 -27.93 -29.37
C GLN A 180 10.06 -29.34 -29.63
N ALA A 181 9.12 -29.82 -28.80
CA ALA A 181 8.47 -31.12 -29.02
C ALA A 181 7.76 -31.19 -30.38
N GLY A 182 7.13 -30.10 -30.81
CA GLY A 182 6.52 -29.99 -32.14
C GLY A 182 7.55 -30.10 -33.26
N ARG A 183 8.69 -29.42 -33.14
CA ARG A 183 9.80 -29.51 -34.11
C ARG A 183 10.35 -30.94 -34.18
N ASP A 184 10.57 -31.58 -33.04
CA ASP A 184 11.08 -32.95 -33.00
C ASP A 184 10.12 -33.92 -33.71
N SER A 185 8.81 -33.79 -33.47
CA SER A 185 7.78 -34.59 -34.17
C SER A 185 7.77 -34.36 -35.69
N ILE A 186 7.91 -33.11 -36.13
CA ILE A 186 8.01 -32.78 -37.57
C ILE A 186 9.26 -33.44 -38.16
N THR A 187 10.42 -33.29 -37.52
CA THR A 187 11.66 -33.90 -38.02
C THR A 187 11.55 -35.42 -38.10
N GLN A 188 10.94 -36.08 -37.11
CA GLN A 188 10.72 -37.53 -37.14
C GLN A 188 9.81 -37.95 -38.29
N THR A 189 8.75 -37.18 -38.54
CA THR A 189 7.82 -37.43 -39.65
C THR A 189 8.52 -37.22 -41.00
N GLU A 190 9.31 -36.17 -41.14
CA GLU A 190 10.12 -35.90 -42.34
C GLU A 190 11.12 -37.03 -42.64
N HIS A 191 11.80 -37.56 -41.62
CA HIS A 191 12.69 -38.71 -41.77
C HIS A 191 11.93 -39.96 -42.21
N SER A 192 10.77 -40.22 -41.62
CA SER A 192 9.92 -41.38 -41.96
C SER A 192 9.42 -41.31 -43.40
N ILE A 193 8.99 -40.12 -43.85
CA ILE A 193 8.59 -39.88 -45.24
C ILE A 193 9.78 -40.09 -46.18
N SER A 194 10.94 -39.54 -45.86
CA SER A 194 12.15 -39.66 -46.68
C SER A 194 12.57 -41.14 -46.84
N ALA A 195 12.54 -41.91 -45.75
CA ALA A 195 12.84 -43.34 -45.77
C ALA A 195 11.83 -44.13 -46.63
N ALA A 196 10.54 -43.84 -46.53
CA ALA A 196 9.51 -44.48 -47.36
C ALA A 196 9.68 -44.14 -48.85
N VAL A 197 10.02 -42.89 -49.17
CA VAL A 197 10.31 -42.45 -50.54
C VAL A 197 11.53 -43.19 -51.11
N ASP A 198 12.61 -43.31 -50.33
CA ASP A 198 13.81 -44.04 -50.75
C ASP A 198 13.53 -45.53 -50.94
N GLU A 199 12.75 -46.16 -50.06
CA GLU A 199 12.32 -47.56 -50.21
C GLU A 199 11.52 -47.76 -51.50
N TRP A 200 10.54 -46.89 -51.78
CA TRP A 200 9.76 -46.95 -53.02
C TRP A 200 10.63 -46.74 -54.25
N LYS A 201 11.63 -45.86 -54.19
CA LYS A 201 12.57 -45.63 -55.29
C LYS A 201 13.45 -46.86 -55.55
N VAL A 202 13.91 -47.54 -54.50
CA VAL A 202 14.70 -48.79 -54.62
C VAL A 202 13.82 -49.91 -55.17
N ARG A 203 12.63 -50.12 -54.62
CA ARG A 203 11.67 -51.13 -55.08
C ARG A 203 11.26 -50.90 -56.53
N GLY A 204 10.97 -49.66 -56.90
CA GLY A 204 10.65 -49.27 -58.27
C GLY A 204 11.79 -49.60 -59.24
N LYS A 205 13.03 -49.23 -58.90
CA LYS A 205 14.21 -49.60 -59.69
C LYS A 205 14.37 -51.12 -59.83
N ALA A 206 14.23 -51.87 -58.74
CA ALA A 206 14.31 -53.33 -58.77
C ALA A 206 13.26 -53.94 -59.70
N SER A 207 12.01 -53.47 -59.61
CA SER A 207 10.95 -53.93 -60.52
C SER A 207 11.24 -53.58 -61.99
N VAL A 208 11.76 -52.39 -62.29
CA VAL A 208 12.16 -52.01 -63.66
C VAL A 208 13.28 -52.92 -64.16
N THR A 209 14.30 -53.19 -63.34
CA THR A 209 15.37 -54.12 -63.73
C THR A 209 14.87 -55.55 -63.95
N GLU A 210 13.93 -56.02 -63.13
CA GLU A 210 13.27 -57.32 -63.35
C GLU A 210 12.53 -57.35 -64.69
N PHE A 211 11.75 -56.31 -65.00
CA PHE A 211 11.09 -56.18 -66.30
C PHE A 211 12.08 -56.13 -67.47
N GLU A 212 13.18 -55.39 -67.34
CA GLU A 212 14.24 -55.31 -68.37
C GLU A 212 14.91 -56.67 -68.59
N THR A 213 15.21 -57.43 -67.52
CA THR A 213 15.77 -58.79 -67.64
C THR A 213 14.80 -59.77 -68.29
N LEU A 214 13.51 -59.70 -67.94
CA LEU A 214 12.47 -60.51 -68.59
C LEU A 214 12.31 -60.15 -70.06
N ALA A 215 12.31 -58.86 -70.40
CA ALA A 215 12.24 -58.39 -71.78
C ALA A 215 13.46 -58.82 -72.60
N ALA A 216 14.67 -58.75 -72.04
CA ALA A 216 15.89 -59.25 -72.68
C ALA A 216 15.86 -60.77 -72.91
N SER A 217 15.23 -61.55 -72.02
CA SER A 217 15.07 -63.00 -72.20
C SER A 217 14.09 -63.39 -73.34
N LEU A 218 13.22 -62.46 -73.72
CA LEU A 218 12.22 -62.62 -74.80
C LEU A 218 12.72 -62.10 -76.15
N GLN A 219 13.91 -61.51 -76.21
CA GLN A 219 14.53 -61.15 -77.49
C GLN A 219 15.10 -62.42 -78.16
N PRO A 220 14.72 -62.73 -79.41
CA PRO A 220 15.25 -63.89 -80.10
C PRO A 220 16.75 -63.72 -80.36
N ALA A 221 17.52 -64.79 -80.17
CA ALA A 221 18.90 -64.84 -80.66
C ALA A 221 18.88 -64.57 -82.17
N ASP A 222 19.67 -63.59 -82.62
CA ASP A 222 19.91 -63.32 -84.04
C ASP A 222 20.29 -64.61 -84.76
N VAL A 223 19.36 -65.16 -85.54
CA VAL A 223 19.61 -66.06 -86.65
C VAL A 223 19.10 -65.36 -87.89
N PHE A 224 19.94 -64.49 -88.43
CA PHE A 224 20.02 -64.27 -89.86
C PHE A 224 21.46 -64.59 -90.27
N ASP A 225 21.64 -65.82 -90.73
CA ASP A 225 22.76 -66.19 -91.60
C ASP A 225 22.15 -66.44 -92.99
N VAL A 226 22.73 -65.76 -93.99
CA VAL A 226 22.45 -65.75 -95.45
C VAL A 226 21.31 -64.85 -95.95
#